data_AF-A0A087A1L2-F1
#
_entry.id   AF-A0A087A1L2-F1
#
_cell.length_a   1.000
_cell.length_b   1.000
_cell.length_c   1.000
_cell.angle_alpha   90.00
_cell.angle_beta   90.00
_cell.angle_gamma   90.00
#
_symmetry.space_group_name_H-M   'P 1'
#
loop_
_entity.id
_entity.type
_entity.pdbx_description
1 polymer ?
#
loop_
_entity_poly.entity_id
_entity_poly.type
_entity_poly.pdbx_seq_one_letter_code
_entity_poly.pdbx_strand_id
1 'polypeptide(L)'
;MSETNTPKTEAYLFVHFIGDEKTPTDEQLYFALSRDGVKWHDLRPAGKPALTWLGGEKGTRDPHIVRDPNGGFHIVATDLSIHYRGGWGPHDGATTNGSTGLVIWDSPDLVHWSEPRLVDVASKIPGAGMAWAPEASWDPDKEQWIVFWATKTNEDEAGSPLNNELGDRTNMYYATSKDLVTFSDPVKWIDRKNVVIDSTMLRDDDGWWYRASKDSEITIERTRNPYASTYEVLRTDDDQQWSYVGSLTDILGNGRYSWHYLEGPELFRYNDADVKTVNGREMKYGLMCDQYAEAKGYLPFRSADLSSRDPQDWAVADDIDFGGLKKRHGAILPITAAEYDAVEAAFKL
;
A
#
# COMPACT_ATOMS: atom_id res chain seq x y z
N MET A 1 25.86 -10.53 -16.73
CA MET A 1 24.92 -9.94 -15.76
C MET A 1 24.09 -11.10 -15.26
N SER A 2 24.20 -11.42 -13.98
CA SER A 2 23.52 -12.58 -13.39
C SER A 2 22.03 -12.36 -13.47
N GLU A 3 21.32 -13.26 -14.15
CA GLU A 3 19.87 -13.43 -13.95
C GLU A 3 19.66 -13.60 -12.44
N THR A 4 19.04 -12.62 -11.80
CA THR A 4 18.52 -12.78 -10.45
C THR A 4 17.51 -13.91 -10.54
N ASN A 5 17.86 -15.05 -9.94
CA ASN A 5 17.07 -16.27 -9.95
C ASN A 5 15.88 -16.08 -8.99
N THR A 6 14.98 -15.15 -9.31
CA THR A 6 13.77 -14.90 -8.54
C THR A 6 12.92 -16.17 -8.60
N PRO A 7 12.52 -16.73 -7.45
CA PRO A 7 11.72 -17.95 -7.42
C PRO A 7 10.43 -17.75 -8.22
N LYS A 8 10.08 -18.74 -9.05
CA LYS A 8 8.80 -18.73 -9.76
C LYS A 8 7.65 -18.74 -8.73
N THR A 9 6.79 -17.74 -8.81
CA THR A 9 5.60 -17.61 -7.97
C THR A 9 4.41 -18.31 -8.62
N GLU A 10 3.56 -18.94 -7.80
CA GLU A 10 2.44 -19.80 -8.24
C GLU A 10 1.21 -19.65 -7.32
N ALA A 11 1.25 -18.69 -6.41
CA ALA A 11 0.19 -18.40 -5.46
C ALA A 11 0.36 -16.96 -4.92
N TYR A 12 -0.51 -16.56 -3.99
CA TYR A 12 -0.51 -15.22 -3.40
C TYR A 12 -0.79 -15.27 -1.89
N LEU A 13 -0.15 -14.37 -1.16
CA LEU A 13 -0.45 -14.02 0.23
C LEU A 13 -1.04 -12.61 0.26
N PHE A 14 -2.20 -12.46 0.88
CA PHE A 14 -2.79 -11.17 1.19
C PHE A 14 -2.63 -10.89 2.69
N VAL A 15 -1.89 -9.85 3.03
CA VAL A 15 -1.81 -9.30 4.38
C VAL A 15 -2.76 -8.11 4.48
N HIS A 16 -3.68 -8.14 5.44
CA HIS A 16 -4.72 -7.12 5.58
C HIS A 16 -5.16 -6.94 7.04
N PHE A 17 -5.96 -5.91 7.31
CA PHE A 17 -6.78 -5.82 8.53
C PHE A 17 -8.27 -5.92 8.15
N ILE A 18 -9.18 -5.87 9.14
CA ILE A 18 -10.64 -6.04 8.90
C ILE A 18 -11.48 -4.81 9.26
N GLY A 19 -10.92 -3.86 10.00
CA GLY A 19 -11.36 -2.45 10.10
C GLY A 19 -12.84 -2.22 10.38
N ASP A 20 -13.41 -3.05 11.26
CA ASP A 20 -14.73 -2.83 11.87
C ASP A 20 -14.61 -2.06 13.21
N GLU A 21 -13.40 -1.95 13.77
CA GLU A 21 -13.03 -1.24 15.01
C GLU A 21 -13.89 -1.59 16.26
N LYS A 22 -14.70 -2.65 16.19
CA LYS A 22 -15.58 -3.12 17.28
C LYS A 22 -14.77 -3.76 18.38
N THR A 23 -13.66 -4.39 18.02
CA THR A 23 -12.77 -5.09 18.95
C THR A 23 -11.31 -4.66 18.75
N PRO A 24 -10.46 -4.77 19.78
CA PRO A 24 -9.01 -4.50 19.65
C PRO A 24 -8.32 -5.33 18.56
N THR A 25 -8.89 -6.47 18.19
CA THR A 25 -8.35 -7.38 17.19
C THR A 25 -8.77 -7.05 15.74
N ASP A 26 -9.65 -6.08 15.52
CA ASP A 26 -10.09 -5.69 14.17
C ASP A 26 -9.00 -4.87 13.43
N GLU A 27 -8.10 -4.27 14.20
CA GLU A 27 -6.97 -3.44 13.77
C GLU A 27 -5.66 -4.18 14.09
N GLN A 28 -5.57 -5.43 13.64
CA GLN A 28 -4.40 -6.30 13.73
C GLN A 28 -4.28 -7.05 12.39
N LEU A 29 -3.14 -7.71 12.14
CA LEU A 29 -2.88 -8.29 10.82
C LEU A 29 -3.47 -9.69 10.68
N TYR A 30 -4.15 -9.90 9.55
CA TYR A 30 -4.72 -11.17 9.11
C TYR A 30 -4.13 -11.56 7.77
N PHE A 31 -4.06 -12.87 7.54
CA PHE A 31 -3.55 -13.44 6.30
C PHE A 31 -4.66 -14.21 5.57
N ALA A 32 -4.70 -14.05 4.26
CA ALA A 32 -5.47 -14.89 3.34
C ALA A 32 -4.57 -15.39 2.22
N LEU A 33 -4.89 -16.57 1.67
CA LEU A 33 -4.14 -17.18 0.60
C LEU A 33 -5.02 -17.39 -0.64
N SER A 34 -4.39 -17.32 -1.82
CA SER A 34 -5.02 -17.68 -3.09
C SER A 34 -4.03 -18.41 -3.99
N ARG A 35 -4.52 -19.39 -4.75
CA ARG A 35 -3.72 -20.06 -5.79
C ARG A 35 -3.81 -19.37 -7.14
N ASP A 36 -4.83 -18.54 -7.36
CA ASP A 36 -5.18 -18.00 -8.68
C ASP A 36 -5.42 -16.48 -8.67
N GLY A 37 -5.29 -15.83 -7.50
CA GLY A 37 -5.53 -14.39 -7.33
C GLY A 37 -7.02 -14.01 -7.45
N VAL A 38 -7.92 -15.00 -7.50
CA VAL A 38 -9.37 -14.82 -7.68
C VAL A 38 -10.13 -15.37 -6.48
N LYS A 39 -9.81 -16.59 -6.03
CA LYS A 39 -10.45 -17.20 -4.86
C LYS A 39 -9.52 -17.12 -3.66
N TRP A 40 -9.90 -16.30 -2.70
CA TRP A 40 -9.20 -16.12 -1.45
C TRP A 40 -9.86 -16.92 -0.34
N HIS A 41 -9.05 -17.48 0.55
CA HIS A 41 -9.55 -18.05 1.78
C HIS A 41 -8.75 -17.50 2.96
N ASP A 42 -9.48 -17.12 4.00
CA ASP A 42 -8.90 -16.61 5.23
C ASP A 42 -8.24 -17.75 6.00
N LEU A 43 -7.03 -17.51 6.51
CA LEU A 43 -6.35 -18.52 7.33
C LEU A 43 -6.90 -18.57 8.76
N ARG A 44 -7.50 -17.47 9.23
CA ARG A 44 -8.02 -17.34 10.59
C ARG A 44 -9.36 -16.60 10.60
N PRO A 45 -10.27 -16.92 11.53
CA PRO A 45 -11.50 -16.17 11.71
C PRO A 45 -11.24 -14.80 12.36
N ALA A 46 -12.21 -13.90 12.25
CA ALA A 46 -12.20 -12.62 12.96
C ALA A 46 -11.98 -12.82 14.47
N GLY A 47 -11.16 -11.96 15.08
CA GLY A 47 -10.78 -12.07 16.49
C GLY A 47 -9.56 -12.96 16.74
N LYS A 48 -8.97 -13.55 15.70
CA LYS A 48 -7.74 -14.35 15.78
C LYS A 48 -6.71 -13.88 14.77
N PRO A 49 -6.08 -12.71 14.97
CA PRO A 49 -5.07 -12.20 14.05
C PRO A 49 -3.88 -13.17 13.89
N ALA A 50 -3.22 -13.07 12.75
CA ALA A 50 -1.98 -13.79 12.45
C ALA A 50 -0.79 -13.14 13.17
N LEU A 51 -0.70 -11.81 13.14
CA LEU A 51 0.31 -11.01 13.84
C LEU A 51 -0.36 -9.91 14.66
N THR A 52 0.22 -9.59 15.82
CA THR A 52 -0.29 -8.56 16.72
C THR A 52 0.76 -7.53 17.11
N TRP A 53 0.30 -6.30 17.31
CA TRP A 53 1.05 -5.20 17.88
C TRP A 53 0.29 -4.60 19.07
N LEU A 54 0.94 -4.61 20.23
CA LEU A 54 0.40 -4.08 21.49
C LEU A 54 1.27 -2.98 22.11
N GLY A 55 2.35 -2.57 21.43
CA GLY A 55 3.08 -1.35 21.72
C GLY A 55 2.40 -0.14 21.07
N GLY A 56 3.00 1.05 21.16
CA GLY A 56 2.51 2.25 20.46
C GLY A 56 1.01 2.51 20.70
N GLU A 57 0.26 2.63 19.61
CA GLU A 57 -1.20 2.78 19.62
C GLU A 57 -1.99 1.48 19.80
N LYS A 58 -1.31 0.33 19.85
CA LYS A 58 -1.89 -1.01 20.10
C LYS A 58 -2.81 -1.52 18.98
N GLY A 59 -2.61 -1.02 17.77
CA GLY A 59 -3.26 -1.51 16.57
C GLY A 59 -2.37 -1.29 15.36
N THR A 60 -2.59 -2.08 14.32
CA THR A 60 -1.98 -1.89 13.02
C THR A 60 -2.98 -1.91 11.89
N ARG A 61 -2.76 -1.00 10.95
CA ARG A 61 -3.57 -0.81 9.74
C ARG A 61 -2.66 -0.73 8.52
N ASP A 62 -3.26 -0.88 7.35
CA ASP A 62 -2.62 -0.61 6.06
C ASP A 62 -1.26 -1.32 5.89
N PRO A 63 -1.16 -2.65 6.12
CA PRO A 63 0.09 -3.37 6.00
C PRO A 63 0.55 -3.50 4.54
N HIS A 64 1.83 -3.25 4.28
CA HIS A 64 2.47 -3.57 3.02
C HIS A 64 3.55 -4.63 3.20
N ILE A 65 3.40 -5.76 2.52
CA ILE A 65 4.32 -6.89 2.58
C ILE A 65 5.25 -6.90 1.36
N VAL A 66 6.54 -7.12 1.58
CA VAL A 66 7.56 -7.19 0.53
C VAL A 66 8.49 -8.39 0.73
N ARG A 67 9.01 -8.90 -0.38
CA ARG A 67 10.15 -9.83 -0.39
C ARG A 67 11.45 -9.03 -0.48
N ASP A 68 12.38 -9.29 0.42
CA ASP A 68 13.72 -8.69 0.35
C ASP A 68 14.52 -9.39 -0.76
N PRO A 69 15.11 -8.63 -1.72
CA PRO A 69 15.99 -9.20 -2.73
C PRO A 69 17.24 -9.90 -2.16
N ASN A 70 17.64 -9.58 -0.93
CA ASN A 70 18.71 -10.23 -0.19
C ASN A 70 18.23 -11.46 0.61
N GLY A 71 16.94 -11.76 0.57
CA GLY A 71 16.31 -12.91 1.21
C GLY A 71 15.46 -12.53 2.43
N GLY A 72 14.34 -13.24 2.59
CA GLY A 72 13.34 -12.95 3.62
C GLY A 72 12.28 -11.96 3.14
N PHE A 73 11.55 -11.42 4.11
CA PHE A 73 10.34 -10.64 3.91
C PHE A 73 10.20 -9.59 5.00
N HIS A 74 9.51 -8.51 4.66
CA HIS A 74 9.16 -7.46 5.60
C HIS A 74 7.69 -7.12 5.48
N ILE A 75 7.09 -6.73 6.61
CA ILE A 75 5.81 -6.02 6.65
C ILE A 75 6.07 -4.66 7.26
N VAL A 76 5.65 -3.58 6.59
CA VAL A 76 5.53 -2.24 7.18
C VAL A 76 4.05 -1.92 7.35
N ALA A 77 3.65 -1.31 8.46
CA ALA A 77 2.25 -1.00 8.75
C ALA A 77 2.08 0.29 9.57
N THR A 78 0.91 0.90 9.47
CA THR A 78 0.51 2.04 10.30
C THR A 78 0.41 1.62 11.77
N ASP A 79 0.99 2.38 12.71
CA ASP A 79 0.73 2.25 14.16
C ASP A 79 -0.51 3.05 14.56
N LEU A 80 -1.68 2.39 14.58
CA LEU A 80 -2.96 3.05 14.88
C LEU A 80 -3.99 2.05 15.40
N SER A 81 -4.63 2.38 16.53
CA SER A 81 -5.90 1.79 16.92
C SER A 81 -6.96 2.85 17.18
N ILE A 82 -7.93 2.92 16.28
CA ILE A 82 -9.11 3.74 16.44
C ILE A 82 -10.01 3.19 17.54
N HIS A 83 -10.04 1.86 17.74
CA HIS A 83 -10.72 1.25 18.88
C HIS A 83 -10.25 1.85 20.20
N TYR A 84 -8.93 1.89 20.43
CA TYR A 84 -8.36 2.45 21.66
C TYR A 84 -8.40 3.97 21.74
N ARG A 85 -8.59 4.66 20.61
CA ARG A 85 -8.90 6.11 20.56
C ARG A 85 -10.37 6.43 20.84
N GLY A 86 -11.23 5.42 21.00
CA GLY A 86 -12.65 5.61 21.31
C GLY A 86 -13.55 5.75 20.08
N GLY A 87 -13.06 5.32 18.90
CA GLY A 87 -13.76 5.42 17.62
C GLY A 87 -13.39 6.67 16.81
N TRP A 88 -13.71 6.65 15.52
CA TRP A 88 -13.56 7.82 14.64
C TRP A 88 -14.48 8.96 15.11
N GLY A 89 -13.94 10.16 15.23
CA GLY A 89 -14.71 11.32 15.66
C GLY A 89 -13.90 12.59 15.90
N PRO A 90 -14.56 13.71 16.23
CA PRO A 90 -13.90 15.02 16.38
C PRO A 90 -12.84 15.08 17.48
N HIS A 91 -12.73 14.04 18.30
CA HIS A 91 -11.79 13.95 19.42
C HIS A 91 -10.85 12.75 19.31
N ASP A 92 -10.86 12.00 18.19
CA ASP A 92 -9.95 10.86 18.04
C ASP A 92 -8.49 11.32 18.02
N GLY A 93 -8.20 12.51 17.49
CA GLY A 93 -6.85 13.07 17.36
C GLY A 93 -5.92 12.30 16.41
N ALA A 94 -6.42 11.29 15.68
CA ALA A 94 -5.58 10.32 14.97
C ALA A 94 -4.72 10.98 13.87
N THR A 95 -5.16 12.11 13.32
CA THR A 95 -4.40 12.89 12.31
C THR A 95 -3.55 14.03 12.90
N THR A 96 -3.66 14.33 14.20
CA THR A 96 -3.02 15.50 14.81
C THR A 96 -2.09 15.16 15.97
N ASN A 97 -2.34 14.06 16.69
CA ASN A 97 -1.50 13.52 17.75
C ASN A 97 -1.38 11.98 17.65
N GLY A 98 -1.38 11.48 16.42
CA GLY A 98 -1.12 10.09 16.03
C GLY A 98 0.34 9.68 16.17
N SER A 99 0.60 8.39 16.01
CA SER A 99 1.95 7.84 15.91
C SER A 99 2.69 8.38 14.68
N THR A 100 3.94 8.80 14.88
CA THR A 100 4.87 9.18 13.80
C THR A 100 5.72 8.02 13.32
N GLY A 101 5.48 6.81 13.85
CA GLY A 101 6.24 5.62 13.55
C GLY A 101 5.47 4.57 12.74
N LEU A 102 6.23 3.70 12.10
CA LEU A 102 5.74 2.53 11.37
C LEU A 102 6.04 1.27 12.19
N VAL A 103 5.09 0.34 12.23
CA VAL A 103 5.31 -0.99 12.80
C VAL A 103 5.92 -1.89 11.74
N ILE A 104 7.06 -2.51 12.05
CA ILE A 104 7.80 -3.34 11.10
C ILE A 104 8.03 -4.73 11.67
N TRP A 105 7.71 -5.76 10.88
CA TRP A 105 8.08 -7.15 11.12
C TRP A 105 9.01 -7.66 10.02
N ASP A 106 9.94 -8.54 10.39
CA ASP A 106 10.77 -9.28 9.44
C ASP A 106 10.48 -10.78 9.54
N SER A 107 10.62 -11.50 8.44
CA SER A 107 10.55 -12.95 8.43
C SER A 107 11.54 -13.55 7.43
N PRO A 108 12.24 -14.64 7.77
CA PRO A 108 13.06 -15.35 6.80
C PRO A 108 12.21 -16.20 5.83
N ASP A 109 10.95 -16.54 6.15
CA ASP A 109 10.20 -17.60 5.48
C ASP A 109 8.67 -17.44 5.45
N LEU A 110 8.13 -16.25 5.77
CA LEU A 110 6.70 -15.94 5.94
C LEU A 110 5.99 -16.65 7.10
N VAL A 111 6.68 -17.54 7.82
CA VAL A 111 6.12 -18.34 8.92
C VAL A 111 6.61 -17.83 10.26
N HIS A 112 7.93 -17.66 10.40
CA HIS A 112 8.56 -17.20 11.61
C HIS A 112 8.75 -15.69 11.52
N TRP A 113 7.96 -14.93 12.26
CA TRP A 113 8.06 -13.47 12.28
C TRP A 113 8.85 -13.01 13.50
N SER A 114 9.63 -11.94 13.32
CA SER A 114 10.31 -11.25 14.41
C SER A 114 9.30 -10.67 15.41
N GLU A 115 9.79 -10.28 16.59
CA GLU A 115 9.07 -9.28 17.37
C GLU A 115 8.94 -7.98 16.54
N PRO A 116 7.78 -7.31 16.53
CA PRO A 116 7.62 -6.04 15.84
C PRO A 116 8.47 -4.95 16.47
N ARG A 117 8.94 -4.02 15.62
CA ARG A 117 9.55 -2.76 16.05
C ARG A 117 8.70 -1.58 15.60
N LEU A 118 8.72 -0.51 16.40
CA LEU A 118 8.19 0.79 15.99
C LEU A 118 9.36 1.68 15.55
N VAL A 119 9.36 2.11 14.29
CA VAL A 119 10.40 2.98 13.74
C VAL A 119 9.81 4.34 13.42
N ASP A 120 10.31 5.37 14.10
CA ASP A 120 9.91 6.75 13.87
C ASP A 120 10.45 7.28 12.53
N VAL A 121 9.55 7.68 11.64
CA VAL A 121 9.87 8.17 10.29
C VAL A 121 9.40 9.61 10.07
N ALA A 122 8.40 10.06 10.83
CA ALA A 122 7.73 11.33 10.58
C ALA A 122 8.06 12.43 11.60
N SER A 123 8.65 12.16 12.77
CA SER A 123 8.85 13.20 13.81
C SER A 123 9.72 14.39 13.38
N LYS A 124 10.57 14.22 12.35
CA LYS A 124 11.38 15.30 11.76
C LYS A 124 10.57 16.22 10.84
N ILE A 125 9.35 15.85 10.48
CA ILE A 125 8.44 16.70 9.72
C ILE A 125 7.80 17.71 10.71
N PRO A 126 7.81 19.03 10.41
CA PRO A 126 7.26 20.04 11.30
C PRO A 126 5.81 19.76 11.73
N GLY A 127 5.60 19.66 13.04
CA GLY A 127 4.27 19.39 13.62
C GLY A 127 3.63 18.08 13.14
N ALA A 128 4.41 17.06 12.78
CA ALA A 128 3.90 15.78 12.28
C ALA A 128 2.78 15.22 13.16
N GLY A 129 1.61 15.03 12.56
CA GLY A 129 0.42 14.53 13.22
C GLY A 129 0.29 13.01 13.19
N MET A 130 0.86 12.33 12.18
CA MET A 130 0.84 10.87 12.03
C MET A 130 1.75 10.37 10.89
N ALA A 131 2.01 9.06 10.83
CA ALA A 131 2.57 8.34 9.69
C ALA A 131 1.64 7.18 9.28
N TRP A 132 0.93 7.33 8.16
CA TRP A 132 -0.14 6.41 7.73
C TRP A 132 0.11 5.76 6.38
N ALA A 133 -0.50 4.58 6.18
CA ALA A 133 -0.51 3.80 4.95
C ALA A 133 0.88 3.67 4.32
N PRO A 134 1.86 3.08 5.04
CA PRO A 134 3.19 2.94 4.51
C PRO A 134 3.25 1.85 3.44
N GLU A 135 4.03 2.10 2.39
CA GLU A 135 4.57 1.03 1.55
C GLU A 135 6.09 1.11 1.47
N ALA A 136 6.70 -0.01 1.09
CA ALA A 136 8.13 -0.12 0.81
C ALA A 136 8.32 -0.66 -0.60
N SER A 137 9.12 0.01 -1.43
CA SER A 137 9.47 -0.47 -2.77
C SER A 137 10.98 -0.56 -2.92
N TRP A 138 11.48 -1.70 -3.38
CA TRP A 138 12.92 -1.87 -3.62
C TRP A 138 13.34 -1.21 -4.93
N ASP A 139 14.28 -0.27 -4.87
CA ASP A 139 14.95 0.29 -6.03
C ASP A 139 16.24 -0.49 -6.32
N PRO A 140 16.27 -1.37 -7.36
CA PRO A 140 17.46 -2.13 -7.69
C PRO A 140 18.60 -1.27 -8.27
N ASP A 141 18.32 -0.06 -8.78
CA ASP A 141 19.37 0.79 -9.37
C ASP A 141 20.19 1.50 -8.28
N LYS A 142 19.55 1.82 -7.14
CA LYS A 142 20.21 2.38 -5.95
C LYS A 142 20.42 1.37 -4.82
N GLU A 143 19.97 0.14 -5.03
CA GLU A 143 19.99 -0.98 -4.07
C GLU A 143 19.46 -0.57 -2.69
N GLN A 144 18.29 0.06 -2.64
CA GLN A 144 17.70 0.53 -1.38
C GLN A 144 16.17 0.52 -1.43
N TRP A 145 15.55 0.45 -0.26
CA TRP A 145 14.13 0.65 -0.08
C TRP A 145 13.77 2.13 -0.19
N ILE A 146 12.70 2.42 -0.92
CA ILE A 146 11.95 3.67 -0.87
C ILE A 146 10.72 3.36 0.00
N VAL A 147 10.63 3.99 1.17
CA VAL A 147 9.50 3.82 2.08
C VAL A 147 8.74 5.13 2.14
N PHE A 148 7.44 5.09 1.87
CA PHE A 148 6.63 6.29 1.76
C PHE A 148 5.33 6.15 2.53
N TRP A 149 4.83 7.27 3.04
CA TRP A 149 3.67 7.33 3.94
C TRP A 149 3.00 8.71 3.88
N ALA A 150 1.77 8.79 4.37
CA ALA A 150 1.04 10.04 4.55
C ALA A 150 1.31 10.68 5.92
N THR A 151 1.52 11.99 5.94
CA THR A 151 1.61 12.79 7.17
C THR A 151 0.82 14.09 7.03
N LYS A 152 0.02 14.41 8.03
CA LYS A 152 -0.57 15.73 8.24
C LYS A 152 0.37 16.58 9.07
N THR A 153 0.71 17.76 8.59
CA THR A 153 1.51 18.72 9.36
C THR A 153 0.60 19.64 10.16
N ASN A 154 0.91 19.88 11.42
CA ASN A 154 0.18 20.83 12.26
C ASN A 154 0.84 22.21 12.28
N GLU A 155 2.10 22.31 11.86
CA GLU A 155 2.93 23.51 11.95
C GLU A 155 3.82 23.63 10.70
N ASP A 156 4.30 24.84 10.43
CA ASP A 156 5.32 25.11 9.42
C ASP A 156 6.58 25.63 10.12
N GLU A 157 7.75 25.18 9.69
CA GLU A 157 9.05 25.63 10.20
C GLU A 157 9.74 26.53 9.18
N ALA A 158 10.22 27.71 9.60
CA ALA A 158 10.82 28.68 8.68
C ALA A 158 11.98 28.09 7.86
N GLY A 159 11.81 28.00 6.54
CA GLY A 159 12.82 27.49 5.60
C GLY A 159 12.90 25.97 5.47
N SER A 160 12.00 25.22 6.11
CA SER A 160 11.97 23.76 5.99
C SER A 160 11.38 23.31 4.63
N PRO A 161 12.07 22.43 3.88
CA PRO A 161 11.54 21.82 2.65
C PRO A 161 10.45 20.76 2.92
N LEU A 162 10.14 20.50 4.20
CA LEU A 162 9.10 19.56 4.62
C LEU A 162 7.77 20.25 4.91
N ASN A 163 7.75 21.59 4.92
CA ASN A 163 6.52 22.34 5.11
C ASN A 163 5.47 21.98 4.07
N ASN A 164 4.21 22.23 4.41
CA ASN A 164 3.17 22.17 3.41
C ASN A 164 3.26 23.42 2.52
N GLU A 165 3.53 23.23 1.24
CA GLU A 165 3.61 24.34 0.29
C GLU A 165 2.24 24.67 -0.32
N LEU A 166 1.33 23.70 -0.37
CA LEU A 166 0.04 23.81 -1.03
C LEU A 166 -1.13 23.54 -0.07
N GLY A 167 -2.35 23.41 -0.61
CA GLY A 167 -3.64 23.49 0.10
C GLY A 167 -3.77 22.67 1.39
N ASP A 168 -4.22 21.41 1.30
CA ASP A 168 -4.44 20.56 2.48
C ASP A 168 -3.11 20.17 3.15
N ARG A 169 -3.09 20.03 4.47
CA ARG A 169 -1.88 19.74 5.25
C ARG A 169 -1.46 18.27 5.26
N THR A 170 -2.23 17.41 4.63
CA THR A 170 -1.99 15.97 4.56
C THR A 170 -1.37 15.60 3.21
N ASN A 171 -0.09 15.21 3.25
CA ASN A 171 0.75 14.99 2.08
C ASN A 171 1.57 13.71 2.20
N MET A 172 2.15 13.26 1.09
CA MET A 172 3.03 12.07 1.07
C MET A 172 4.49 12.47 1.25
N TYR A 173 5.20 11.67 2.04
CA TYR A 173 6.64 11.77 2.29
C TYR A 173 7.27 10.42 1.98
N TYR A 174 8.58 10.42 1.73
CA TYR A 174 9.36 9.20 1.70
C TYR A 174 10.66 9.34 2.49
N ALA A 175 11.20 8.21 2.91
CA ALA A 175 12.59 8.05 3.34
C ALA A 175 13.18 6.83 2.63
N THR A 176 14.50 6.74 2.64
CA THR A 176 15.22 5.59 2.07
C THR A 176 15.86 4.77 3.17
N SER A 177 15.98 3.46 2.95
CA SER A 177 16.63 2.56 3.89
C SER A 177 17.33 1.43 3.16
N LYS A 178 18.43 0.91 3.73
CA LYS A 178 19.10 -0.29 3.23
C LYS A 178 18.58 -1.58 3.89
N ASP A 179 17.93 -1.48 5.05
CA ASP A 179 17.63 -2.60 5.94
C ASP A 179 16.26 -2.52 6.64
N LEU A 180 15.47 -1.48 6.38
CA LEU A 180 14.23 -1.15 7.10
C LEU A 180 14.40 -1.06 8.63
N VAL A 181 15.62 -0.72 9.07
CA VAL A 181 15.95 -0.43 10.47
C VAL A 181 16.43 1.01 10.59
N THR A 182 17.36 1.43 9.73
CA THR A 182 17.88 2.79 9.68
C THR A 182 17.33 3.51 8.46
N PHE A 183 16.73 4.67 8.67
CA PHE A 183 16.10 5.48 7.64
C PHE A 183 16.86 6.79 7.43
N SER A 184 16.86 7.29 6.19
CA SER A 184 17.26 8.67 5.90
C SER A 184 16.29 9.67 6.54
N ASP A 185 16.66 10.95 6.51
CA ASP A 185 15.70 12.01 6.78
C ASP A 185 14.52 11.94 5.77
N PRO A 186 13.30 12.31 6.19
CA PRO A 186 12.15 12.31 5.31
C PRO A 186 12.30 13.38 4.22
N VAL A 187 11.69 13.13 3.07
CA VAL A 187 11.62 14.02 1.91
C VAL A 187 10.15 14.17 1.52
N LYS A 188 9.71 15.41 1.23
CA LYS A 188 8.40 15.66 0.66
C LYS A 188 8.28 14.99 -0.71
N TRP A 189 7.29 14.12 -0.90
CA TRP A 189 7.12 13.35 -2.13
C TRP A 189 5.98 13.86 -2.99
N ILE A 190 4.79 13.98 -2.41
CA ILE A 190 3.58 14.49 -3.08
C ILE A 190 3.02 15.59 -2.20
N ASP A 191 3.10 16.83 -2.68
CA ASP A 191 2.48 18.00 -2.07
C ASP A 191 1.39 18.48 -3.02
N ARG A 192 0.11 18.34 -2.69
CA ARG A 192 -0.98 18.71 -3.61
C ARG A 192 -1.94 19.68 -2.94
N LYS A 193 -2.71 20.39 -3.75
CA LYS A 193 -3.75 21.30 -3.25
C LYS A 193 -4.83 20.56 -2.44
N ASN A 194 -5.16 19.33 -2.83
CA ASN A 194 -6.10 18.49 -2.11
C ASN A 194 -5.33 17.51 -1.22
N VAL A 195 -6.01 16.96 -0.21
CA VAL A 195 -5.47 15.85 0.60
C VAL A 195 -4.96 14.74 -0.33
N VAL A 196 -3.77 14.23 -0.01
CA VAL A 196 -3.27 12.99 -0.60
C VAL A 196 -2.87 12.04 0.52
N ILE A 197 -3.43 10.83 0.45
CA ILE A 197 -3.12 9.70 1.33
C ILE A 197 -3.09 8.43 0.46
N ASP A 198 -2.74 7.31 1.07
CA ASP A 198 -2.82 5.97 0.46
C ASP A 198 -2.24 5.93 -0.96
N SER A 199 -0.92 5.77 -1.03
CA SER A 199 -0.25 5.56 -2.30
C SER A 199 0.24 4.13 -2.39
N THR A 200 0.30 3.63 -3.62
CA THR A 200 0.94 2.37 -3.95
C THR A 200 1.89 2.54 -5.11
N MET A 201 3.00 1.80 -5.16
CA MET A 201 4.00 1.93 -6.21
C MET A 201 4.56 0.58 -6.68
N LEU A 202 4.59 0.41 -8.00
CA LEU A 202 5.13 -0.78 -8.68
C LEU A 202 6.09 -0.39 -9.79
N ARG A 203 7.24 -1.07 -9.86
CA ARG A 203 8.16 -1.00 -11.00
C ARG A 203 7.86 -2.13 -11.97
N ASP A 204 7.78 -1.82 -13.25
CA ASP A 204 7.60 -2.83 -14.30
C ASP A 204 8.93 -3.14 -15.03
N ASP A 205 8.93 -4.22 -15.83
CA ASP A 205 10.10 -4.70 -16.58
C ASP A 205 10.61 -3.69 -17.63
N ASP A 206 9.76 -2.73 -18.03
CA ASP A 206 10.09 -1.63 -18.93
C ASP A 206 10.97 -0.53 -18.28
N GLY A 207 11.24 -0.67 -16.98
CA GLY A 207 12.01 0.26 -16.16
C GLY A 207 11.24 1.49 -15.69
N TRP A 208 9.93 1.56 -15.94
CA TRP A 208 9.06 2.59 -15.41
C TRP A 208 8.51 2.20 -14.04
N TRP A 209 8.33 3.22 -13.23
CA TRP A 209 7.61 3.17 -11.97
C TRP A 209 6.22 3.71 -12.21
N TYR A 210 5.23 3.03 -11.66
CA TYR A 210 3.83 3.39 -11.70
C TYR A 210 3.35 3.56 -10.27
N ARG A 211 2.55 4.60 -10.01
CA ARG A 211 1.89 4.76 -8.73
C ARG A 211 0.41 5.04 -8.91
N ALA A 212 -0.38 4.62 -7.94
CA ALA A 212 -1.75 5.05 -7.75
C ALA A 212 -1.87 5.70 -6.37
N SER A 213 -2.55 6.84 -6.28
CA SER A 213 -2.73 7.57 -5.02
C SER A 213 -4.16 8.03 -4.84
N LYS A 214 -4.69 7.98 -3.61
CA LYS A 214 -5.94 8.65 -3.28
C LYS A 214 -5.69 10.14 -3.06
N ASP A 215 -6.23 10.94 -3.96
CA ASP A 215 -6.29 12.39 -3.83
C ASP A 215 -7.71 12.91 -4.06
N SER A 216 -7.92 13.81 -5.03
CA SER A 216 -9.26 14.10 -5.55
C SER A 216 -9.82 13.00 -6.45
N GLU A 217 -9.07 11.94 -6.74
CA GLU A 217 -9.47 10.73 -7.44
C GLU A 217 -8.62 9.54 -6.95
N ILE A 218 -8.73 8.37 -7.59
CA ILE A 218 -7.62 7.40 -7.62
C ILE A 218 -6.76 7.73 -8.84
N THR A 219 -5.71 8.51 -8.63
CA THR A 219 -4.84 9.10 -9.66
C THR A 219 -3.68 8.16 -9.99
N ILE A 220 -3.46 7.88 -11.28
CA ILE A 220 -2.39 7.01 -11.80
C ILE A 220 -1.32 7.85 -12.51
N GLU A 221 -0.06 7.62 -12.15
CA GLU A 221 1.10 8.33 -12.70
C GLU A 221 2.24 7.37 -12.98
N ARG A 222 3.17 7.81 -13.84
CA ARG A 222 4.40 7.06 -14.15
C ARG A 222 5.64 7.93 -14.17
N THR A 223 6.80 7.36 -13.88
CA THR A 223 8.13 8.01 -13.98
C THR A 223 9.26 7.00 -14.19
N ARG A 224 10.44 7.46 -14.61
CA ARG A 224 11.71 6.72 -14.50
C ARG A 224 12.56 7.16 -13.29
N ASN A 225 12.13 8.19 -12.56
CA ASN A 225 12.78 8.66 -11.35
C ASN A 225 11.79 8.67 -10.17
N PRO A 226 11.66 7.57 -9.39
CA PRO A 226 10.65 7.46 -8.34
C PRO A 226 10.85 8.47 -7.20
N TYR A 227 12.02 9.10 -7.11
CA TYR A 227 12.38 10.11 -6.11
C TYR A 227 11.90 11.52 -6.45
N ALA A 228 11.40 11.75 -7.66
CA ALA A 228 10.91 13.06 -8.07
C ALA A 228 9.70 13.48 -7.22
N SER A 229 9.74 14.70 -6.67
CA SER A 229 8.61 15.27 -5.94
C SER A 229 7.58 15.84 -6.92
N THR A 230 6.30 15.78 -6.55
CA THR A 230 5.20 16.33 -7.34
C THR A 230 4.39 17.35 -6.57
N TYR A 231 4.09 18.47 -7.24
CA TYR A 231 3.32 19.59 -6.68
C TYR A 231 1.92 19.75 -7.32
N GLU A 232 1.70 19.07 -8.43
CA GLU A 232 0.46 19.13 -9.21
C GLU A 232 0.31 17.86 -10.05
N VAL A 233 -0.91 17.58 -10.50
CA VAL A 233 -1.21 16.48 -11.41
C VAL A 233 -1.05 17.00 -12.84
N LEU A 234 0.09 16.75 -13.45
CA LEU A 234 0.39 17.19 -14.81
C LEU A 234 0.84 16.04 -15.71
N ARG A 235 0.49 16.16 -16.98
CA ARG A 235 1.05 15.31 -18.03
C ARG A 235 2.28 15.99 -18.60
N THR A 236 3.40 15.28 -18.58
CA THR A 236 4.69 15.71 -19.11
C THR A 236 5.37 14.58 -19.89
N ASP A 237 6.20 14.95 -20.86
CA ASP A 237 7.05 14.02 -21.61
C ASP A 237 8.43 13.83 -20.96
N ASP A 238 8.74 14.58 -19.89
CA ASP A 238 9.95 14.40 -19.09
C ASP A 238 9.84 13.12 -18.23
N ASP A 239 10.61 12.10 -18.60
CA ASP A 239 10.61 10.80 -17.90
C ASP A 239 11.25 10.87 -16.50
N GLN A 240 11.94 11.97 -16.15
CA GLN A 240 12.49 12.20 -14.82
C GLN A 240 11.49 12.84 -13.86
N GLN A 241 10.29 13.16 -14.34
CA GLN A 241 9.16 13.65 -13.54
C GLN A 241 8.04 12.61 -13.52
N TRP A 242 7.16 12.70 -12.53
CA TRP A 242 5.91 11.94 -12.54
C TRP A 242 4.95 12.57 -13.54
N SER A 243 4.43 11.74 -14.45
CA SER A 243 3.50 12.16 -15.51
C SER A 243 2.14 11.50 -15.32
N TYR A 244 1.08 12.32 -15.36
CA TYR A 244 -0.31 11.89 -15.25
C TYR A 244 -0.72 10.98 -16.40
N VAL A 245 -1.09 9.74 -16.06
CA VAL A 245 -1.68 8.77 -16.98
C VAL A 245 -3.17 9.02 -17.09
N GLY A 246 -3.88 8.91 -15.96
CA GLY A 246 -5.34 9.03 -15.86
C GLY A 246 -5.81 8.80 -14.44
N SER A 247 -7.12 8.86 -14.22
CA SER A 247 -7.76 8.44 -12.96
C SER A 247 -8.70 7.28 -13.22
N LEU A 248 -9.02 6.46 -12.21
CA LEU A 248 -9.99 5.37 -12.39
C LEU A 248 -11.36 5.89 -12.87
N THR A 249 -11.80 7.04 -12.35
CA THR A 249 -13.02 7.71 -12.79
C THR A 249 -12.98 8.06 -14.28
N ASP A 250 -11.90 8.69 -14.75
CA ASP A 250 -11.75 9.11 -16.15
C ASP A 250 -11.60 7.92 -17.11
N ILE A 251 -10.79 6.93 -16.72
CA ILE A 251 -10.48 5.76 -17.55
C ILE A 251 -11.71 4.88 -17.71
N LEU A 252 -12.45 4.61 -16.63
CA LEU A 252 -13.60 3.70 -16.66
C LEU A 252 -14.95 4.41 -16.79
N GLY A 253 -14.96 5.75 -16.81
CA GLY A 253 -16.16 6.56 -17.00
C GLY A 253 -17.20 6.42 -15.87
N ASN A 254 -16.76 6.19 -14.63
CA ASN A 254 -17.65 5.99 -13.49
C ASN A 254 -17.22 6.82 -12.28
N GLY A 255 -18.01 7.84 -11.93
CA GLY A 255 -17.75 8.72 -10.79
C GLY A 255 -17.78 8.03 -9.41
N ARG A 256 -18.21 6.77 -9.34
CA ARG A 256 -18.07 5.93 -8.14
C ARG A 256 -16.68 5.35 -7.93
N TYR A 257 -15.74 5.60 -8.84
CA TYR A 257 -14.33 5.21 -8.68
C TYR A 257 -13.44 6.38 -8.23
N SER A 258 -14.07 7.40 -7.66
CA SER A 258 -13.41 8.58 -7.11
C SER A 258 -13.05 8.39 -5.63
N TRP A 259 -12.24 9.32 -5.13
CA TRP A 259 -11.83 9.42 -3.73
C TRP A 259 -13.00 9.40 -2.73
N HIS A 260 -14.21 9.79 -3.15
CA HIS A 260 -15.39 9.82 -2.29
C HIS A 260 -15.83 8.41 -1.90
N TYR A 261 -15.52 7.41 -2.72
CA TYR A 261 -15.94 6.03 -2.54
C TYR A 261 -14.77 5.09 -2.28
N LEU A 262 -13.61 5.38 -2.89
CA LEU A 262 -12.44 4.51 -2.89
C LEU A 262 -11.27 5.13 -2.13
N GLU A 263 -10.52 4.27 -1.43
CA GLU A 263 -9.23 4.56 -0.81
C GLU A 263 -8.32 3.33 -0.88
N GLY A 264 -7.12 3.41 -0.29
CA GLY A 264 -6.20 2.28 -0.24
C GLY A 264 -5.97 1.58 -1.58
N PRO A 265 -5.56 2.30 -2.66
CA PRO A 265 -5.15 1.63 -3.88
C PRO A 265 -3.96 0.72 -3.58
N GLU A 266 -4.01 -0.51 -4.10
CA GLU A 266 -3.00 -1.53 -3.85
C GLU A 266 -2.65 -2.20 -5.19
N LEU A 267 -1.44 -1.93 -5.71
CA LEU A 267 -0.96 -2.47 -6.98
C LEU A 267 -0.16 -3.76 -6.75
N PHE A 268 -0.43 -4.77 -7.57
CA PHE A 268 0.42 -5.96 -7.66
C PHE A 268 0.40 -6.54 -9.08
N ARG A 269 1.35 -7.44 -9.35
CA ARG A 269 1.43 -8.18 -10.61
C ARG A 269 0.87 -9.59 -10.41
N TYR A 270 0.03 -10.03 -11.34
CA TYR A 270 -0.41 -11.43 -11.39
C TYR A 270 0.76 -12.33 -11.81
N ASN A 271 0.81 -13.56 -11.29
CA ASN A 271 1.62 -14.62 -11.85
C ASN A 271 1.22 -14.83 -13.32
N ASP A 272 2.19 -15.14 -14.18
CA ASP A 272 1.95 -15.34 -15.62
C ASP A 272 0.81 -16.35 -15.91
N ALA A 273 0.68 -17.38 -15.06
CA ALA A 273 -0.36 -18.41 -15.20
C ALA A 273 -1.79 -17.92 -14.87
N ASP A 274 -1.91 -16.82 -14.13
CA ASP A 274 -3.18 -16.27 -13.64
C ASP A 274 -3.63 -15.02 -14.43
N VAL A 275 -2.80 -14.55 -15.36
CA VAL A 275 -3.12 -13.42 -16.24
C VAL A 275 -4.36 -13.75 -17.07
N LYS A 276 -5.39 -12.90 -16.93
CA LYS A 276 -6.66 -13.06 -17.67
C LYS A 276 -6.66 -12.23 -18.93
N THR A 277 -7.21 -12.79 -20.00
CA THR A 277 -7.50 -12.02 -21.21
C THR A 277 -8.90 -11.40 -21.11
N VAL A 278 -8.99 -10.08 -21.08
CA VAL A 278 -10.25 -9.33 -21.09
C VAL A 278 -10.20 -8.35 -22.26
N ASN A 279 -11.27 -8.28 -23.06
CA ASN A 279 -11.30 -7.44 -24.28
C ASN A 279 -10.13 -7.69 -25.26
N GLY A 280 -9.56 -8.90 -25.28
CA GLY A 280 -8.40 -9.22 -26.11
C GLY A 280 -7.06 -8.69 -25.57
N ARG A 281 -7.02 -8.23 -24.31
CA ARG A 281 -5.82 -7.73 -23.62
C ARG A 281 -5.46 -8.63 -22.45
N GLU A 282 -4.17 -8.93 -22.30
CA GLU A 282 -3.63 -9.67 -21.16
C GLU A 282 -3.52 -8.75 -19.94
N MET A 283 -4.37 -9.00 -18.94
CA MET A 283 -4.48 -8.18 -17.73
C MET A 283 -3.43 -8.58 -16.69
N LYS A 284 -2.23 -8.01 -16.80
CA LYS A 284 -1.05 -8.38 -16.00
C LYS A 284 -1.05 -7.81 -14.58
N TYR A 285 -1.75 -6.70 -14.36
CA TYR A 285 -1.73 -5.98 -13.09
C TYR A 285 -3.10 -6.06 -12.41
N GLY A 286 -3.08 -6.22 -11.09
CA GLY A 286 -4.22 -6.00 -10.22
C GLY A 286 -4.10 -4.64 -9.54
N LEU A 287 -5.24 -3.97 -9.35
CA LEU A 287 -5.36 -2.79 -8.50
C LEU A 287 -6.58 -2.99 -7.60
N MET A 288 -6.36 -3.13 -6.29
CA MET A 288 -7.45 -3.24 -5.31
C MET A 288 -7.70 -1.86 -4.70
N CYS A 289 -8.96 -1.45 -4.54
CA CYS A 289 -9.29 -0.23 -3.81
C CYS A 289 -10.35 -0.48 -2.74
N ASP A 290 -10.14 -0.02 -1.51
CA ASP A 290 -11.06 -0.16 -0.39
C ASP A 290 -12.29 0.76 -0.57
N GLN A 291 -13.49 0.16 -0.55
CA GLN A 291 -14.76 0.90 -0.60
C GLN A 291 -15.13 1.43 0.80
N TYR A 292 -14.27 2.25 1.37
CA TYR A 292 -14.36 2.71 2.77
C TYR A 292 -15.67 3.42 3.09
N ALA A 293 -16.16 4.25 2.16
CA ALA A 293 -17.37 5.06 2.35
C ALA A 293 -18.64 4.20 2.45
N GLU A 294 -18.63 3.02 1.81
CA GLU A 294 -19.76 2.09 1.80
C GLU A 294 -19.52 0.86 2.71
N ALA A 295 -18.33 0.75 3.31
CA ALA A 295 -17.89 -0.35 4.14
C ALA A 295 -18.07 -1.75 3.49
N LYS A 296 -17.81 -1.84 2.17
CA LYS A 296 -17.99 -3.07 1.37
C LYS A 296 -16.72 -3.91 1.20
N GLY A 297 -15.58 -3.47 1.75
CA GLY A 297 -14.28 -4.05 1.46
C GLY A 297 -13.81 -3.66 0.05
N TYR A 298 -12.96 -4.48 -0.57
CA TYR A 298 -12.32 -4.10 -1.83
C TYR A 298 -13.25 -4.11 -3.05
N LEU A 299 -13.05 -3.11 -3.92
CA LEU A 299 -13.42 -3.11 -5.32
C LEU A 299 -12.16 -3.39 -6.16
N PRO A 300 -12.07 -4.54 -6.82
CA PRO A 300 -10.89 -4.92 -7.58
C PRO A 300 -10.94 -4.46 -9.04
N PHE A 301 -9.79 -4.10 -9.57
CA PHE A 301 -9.55 -3.75 -10.96
C PHE A 301 -8.38 -4.54 -11.54
N ARG A 302 -8.37 -4.64 -12.86
CA ARG A 302 -7.33 -5.24 -13.67
C ARG A 302 -6.84 -4.24 -14.69
N SER A 303 -5.54 -4.29 -15.00
CA SER A 303 -4.94 -3.51 -16.07
C SER A 303 -4.00 -4.37 -16.92
N ALA A 304 -4.02 -4.14 -18.23
CA ALA A 304 -3.07 -4.69 -19.18
C ALA A 304 -1.80 -3.82 -19.31
N ASP A 305 -1.94 -2.51 -19.08
CA ASP A 305 -0.89 -1.52 -19.21
C ASP A 305 -1.19 -0.33 -18.28
N LEU A 306 -0.39 -0.17 -17.22
CA LEU A 306 -0.53 0.91 -16.25
C LEU A 306 -0.22 2.29 -16.84
N SER A 307 0.36 2.36 -18.04
CA SER A 307 0.59 3.60 -18.78
C SER A 307 -0.55 3.97 -19.73
N SER A 308 -1.53 3.07 -19.93
CA SER A 308 -2.64 3.28 -20.83
C SER A 308 -3.82 3.96 -20.15
N ARG A 309 -4.48 4.83 -20.92
CA ARG A 309 -5.77 5.44 -20.60
C ARG A 309 -6.91 4.90 -21.46
N ASP A 310 -6.63 3.89 -22.30
CA ASP A 310 -7.67 3.23 -23.08
C ASP A 310 -8.54 2.41 -22.11
N PRO A 311 -9.87 2.64 -22.05
CA PRO A 311 -10.75 1.85 -21.21
C PRO A 311 -10.71 0.35 -21.51
N GLN A 312 -10.23 -0.09 -22.68
CA GLN A 312 -10.08 -1.51 -23.02
C GLN A 312 -8.89 -2.18 -22.32
N ASP A 313 -7.89 -1.40 -21.88
CA ASP A 313 -6.73 -1.90 -21.14
C ASP A 313 -7.01 -1.99 -19.63
N TRP A 314 -8.23 -1.62 -19.20
CA TRP A 314 -8.67 -1.67 -17.82
C TRP A 314 -9.98 -2.44 -17.70
N ALA A 315 -10.19 -3.13 -16.57
CA ALA A 315 -11.44 -3.82 -16.30
C ALA A 315 -11.74 -3.87 -14.81
N VAL A 316 -13.02 -3.79 -14.44
CA VAL A 316 -13.48 -4.18 -13.10
C VAL A 316 -13.40 -5.70 -13.00
N ALA A 317 -12.94 -6.21 -11.86
CA ALA A 317 -12.78 -7.65 -11.61
C ALA A 317 -13.94 -8.19 -10.75
N ASP A 318 -15.12 -8.36 -11.35
CA ASP A 318 -16.34 -8.81 -10.65
C ASP A 318 -16.38 -10.30 -10.28
N ASP A 319 -15.27 -11.01 -10.52
CA ASP A 319 -15.12 -12.44 -10.32
C ASP A 319 -14.30 -12.83 -9.08
N ILE A 320 -13.74 -11.85 -8.36
CA ILE A 320 -12.89 -12.10 -7.18
C ILE A 320 -13.77 -12.39 -5.95
N ASP A 321 -13.48 -13.52 -5.32
CA ASP A 321 -14.04 -13.93 -4.03
C ASP A 321 -12.99 -13.68 -2.94
N PHE A 322 -13.19 -12.64 -2.13
CA PHE A 322 -12.29 -12.29 -1.04
C PHE A 322 -12.43 -13.18 0.20
N GLY A 323 -13.31 -14.19 0.21
CA GLY A 323 -13.53 -15.03 1.38
C GLY A 323 -14.47 -14.41 2.41
N GLY A 324 -14.39 -14.87 3.67
CA GLY A 324 -15.36 -14.55 4.70
C GLY A 324 -15.06 -13.26 5.46
N LEU A 325 -13.79 -12.90 5.59
CA LEU A 325 -13.38 -11.64 6.23
C LEU A 325 -13.47 -10.48 5.27
N LYS A 326 -14.13 -9.41 5.72
CA LYS A 326 -14.11 -8.13 5.02
C LYS A 326 -12.72 -7.52 5.15
N LYS A 327 -11.89 -7.73 4.14
CA LYS A 327 -10.54 -7.16 4.03
C LYS A 327 -10.65 -5.64 3.82
N ARG A 328 -9.78 -4.91 4.50
CA ARG A 328 -9.51 -3.48 4.34
C ARG A 328 -8.06 -3.30 3.88
N HIS A 329 -7.70 -2.08 3.51
CA HIS A 329 -6.38 -1.68 2.98
C HIS A 329 -5.21 -2.54 3.52
N GLY A 330 -4.44 -3.14 2.61
CA GLY A 330 -3.37 -4.11 2.85
C GLY A 330 -2.54 -4.33 1.58
N ALA A 331 -1.91 -5.51 1.44
CA ALA A 331 -1.06 -5.85 0.30
C ALA A 331 -1.07 -7.33 -0.08
N ILE A 332 -1.04 -7.58 -1.40
CA ILE A 332 -0.95 -8.88 -2.06
C ILE A 332 0.48 -9.11 -2.57
N LEU A 333 1.12 -10.17 -2.07
CA LEU A 333 2.43 -10.63 -2.50
C LEU A 333 2.30 -11.95 -3.29
N PRO A 334 2.76 -12.01 -4.55
CA PRO A 334 3.01 -13.28 -5.23
C PRO A 334 4.06 -14.11 -4.48
N ILE A 335 3.73 -15.38 -4.22
CA ILE A 335 4.57 -16.32 -3.46
C ILE A 335 4.71 -17.64 -4.20
N THR A 336 5.73 -18.40 -3.85
CA THR A 336 5.95 -19.75 -4.38
C THR A 336 4.93 -20.73 -3.82
N ALA A 337 4.75 -21.88 -4.49
CA ALA A 337 3.90 -22.95 -3.98
C ALA A 337 4.35 -23.46 -2.59
N ALA A 338 5.67 -23.53 -2.36
CA ALA A 338 6.23 -23.99 -1.08
C ALA A 338 5.96 -23.00 0.06
N GLU A 339 6.08 -21.69 -0.21
CA GLU A 339 5.73 -20.64 0.75
C GLU A 339 4.24 -20.65 1.06
N TYR A 340 3.38 -20.84 0.05
CA TYR A 340 1.94 -21.01 0.28
C TYR A 340 1.69 -22.17 1.25
N ASP A 341 2.28 -23.34 0.99
CA ASP A 341 2.04 -24.54 1.80
C ASP A 341 2.54 -24.35 3.24
N ALA A 342 3.67 -23.66 3.40
CA ALA A 342 4.24 -23.33 4.70
C ALA A 342 3.36 -22.36 5.50
N VAL A 343 2.86 -21.29 4.85
CA VAL A 343 1.97 -20.31 5.45
C VAL A 343 0.62 -20.95 5.80
N GLU A 344 0.05 -21.76 4.91
CA GLU A 344 -1.20 -22.49 5.18
C GLU A 344 -1.02 -23.41 6.40
N ALA A 345 0.05 -24.20 6.45
CA ALA A 345 0.30 -25.11 7.57
C ALA A 345 0.52 -24.38 8.92
N ALA A 346 1.13 -23.20 8.90
CA ALA A 346 1.46 -22.45 10.11
C ALA A 346 0.29 -21.63 10.67
N PHE A 347 -0.52 -21.03 9.79
CA PHE A 347 -1.53 -20.04 10.21
C PHE A 347 -2.96 -20.53 10.17
N LYS A 348 -3.25 -21.64 9.47
CA LYS A 348 -4.60 -22.21 9.43
C LYS A 348 -5.05 -22.68 10.80
N LEU A 349 -6.23 -22.24 11.23
CA LEU A 349 -6.86 -22.63 12.50
C LEU A 349 -8.01 -23.62 12.31
#